data_AF-A0A401UTS9-F1
#
_entry.id   AF-A0A401UTS9-F1
#
_cell.length_a   1.000
_cell.length_b   1.000
_cell.length_c   1.000
_cell.angle_alpha   90.00
_cell.angle_beta   90.00
_cell.angle_gamma   90.00
#
_symmetry.space_group_name_H-M   'P 1'
#
loop_
_entity.id
_entity.type
_entity.pdbx_description
1 polymer ?
#
loop_
_entity_poly.entity_id
_entity_poly.type
_entity_poly.pdbx_seq_one_letter_code
_entity_poly.pdbx_strand_id
1 'polypeptide(L)'
;MKILNRKELRQLEHRNLFSNANGDINGLYIYEENMSVDFVQTDLLGFPQHKDSRGHQGMEDFSLVKHGKELEIDLDCSSREGFYDDSRLYAVYEKGDLLKLINKLQQIYIENYTE
;
A
#
# COMPACT_ATOMS: atom_id res chain seq x y z
N MET A 1 2.23 10.05 13.80
CA MET A 1 2.30 8.60 13.56
C MET A 1 2.22 7.90 14.89
N LYS A 2 1.56 6.74 14.95
CA LYS A 2 1.47 5.89 16.15
C LYS A 2 1.88 4.46 15.82
N ILE A 3 2.46 3.76 16.80
CA ILE A 3 2.71 2.32 16.69
C ILE A 3 1.58 1.61 17.41
N LEU A 4 0.85 0.78 16.68
CA LEU A 4 -0.29 0.01 17.18
C LEU A 4 -0.08 -1.46 16.89
N ASN A 5 -0.63 -2.33 17.73
CA ASN A 5 -0.78 -3.74 17.38
C ASN A 5 -2.01 -3.97 16.48
N ARG A 6 -2.16 -5.20 15.97
CA ARG A 6 -3.28 -5.58 15.09
C ARG A 6 -4.65 -5.28 15.71
N LYS A 7 -4.82 -5.61 16.99
CA LYS A 7 -6.10 -5.44 17.69
C LYS A 7 -6.48 -3.97 17.83
N GLU A 8 -5.51 -3.11 18.13
CA GLU A 8 -5.70 -1.67 18.23
C GLU A 8 -5.98 -1.03 16.86
N LEU A 9 -5.27 -1.45 15.82
CA LEU A 9 -5.48 -0.96 14.45
C LEU A 9 -6.90 -1.27 13.95
N ARG A 10 -7.42 -2.48 14.23
CA ARG A 10 -8.80 -2.88 13.89
C ARG A 10 -9.90 -2.08 14.59
N GLN A 11 -9.56 -1.33 15.65
CA GLN A 11 -10.51 -0.47 16.35
C GLN A 11 -10.58 0.94 15.77
N LEU A 12 -9.65 1.30 14.87
CA LEU A 12 -9.70 2.58 14.18
C LEU A 12 -10.78 2.58 13.10
N GLU A 13 -11.18 3.76 12.65
CA GLU A 13 -11.97 3.91 11.44
C GLU A 13 -11.23 3.28 10.25
N HIS A 14 -11.96 2.85 9.23
CA HIS A 14 -11.35 2.22 8.06
C HIS A 14 -10.62 3.26 7.21
N ARG A 15 -9.81 2.78 6.26
CA ARG A 15 -9.00 3.61 5.36
C ARG A 15 -7.86 4.37 6.04
N ASN A 16 -7.35 3.82 7.15
CA ASN A 16 -6.12 4.32 7.75
C ASN A 16 -4.91 3.87 6.92
N LEU A 17 -3.99 4.81 6.69
CA LEU A 17 -2.71 4.52 6.06
C LEU A 17 -1.77 3.92 7.12
N PHE A 18 -1.14 2.80 6.81
CA PHE A 18 -0.21 2.15 7.73
C PHE A 18 0.94 1.43 7.00
N SER A 19 1.97 1.10 7.76
CA SER A 19 3.08 0.24 7.35
C SER A 19 3.27 -0.87 8.38
N ASN A 20 3.89 -1.98 7.98
CA ASN A 20 4.40 -2.96 8.94
C ASN A 20 5.55 -2.35 9.74
N ALA A 21 5.62 -2.62 11.05
CA ALA A 21 6.61 -2.02 11.96
C ALA A 21 7.29 -3.05 12.87
N ASN A 22 7.77 -4.17 12.31
CA ASN A 22 8.47 -5.21 13.08
C ASN A 22 9.98 -5.11 12.80
N GLY A 23 10.71 -4.42 13.68
CA GLY A 23 12.14 -4.13 13.51
C GLY A 23 12.41 -2.94 12.59
N ASP A 24 11.73 -2.89 11.44
CA ASP A 24 11.77 -1.79 10.46
C ASP A 24 10.37 -1.42 9.96
N ILE A 25 10.24 -0.24 9.34
CA ILE A 25 9.02 0.21 8.66
C ILE A 25 9.04 -0.28 7.21
N ASN A 26 8.06 -1.10 6.82
CA ASN A 26 7.99 -1.69 5.48
C ASN A 26 6.56 -1.65 4.88
N GLY A 27 6.51 -1.36 3.58
CA GLY A 27 5.31 -1.24 2.76
C GLY A 27 4.49 -0.01 3.09
N LEU A 28 3.48 0.26 2.25
CA LEU A 28 2.52 1.33 2.50
C LEU A 28 1.14 0.83 2.11
N TYR A 29 0.26 0.74 3.10
CA TYR A 29 -1.00 0.04 2.98
C TYR A 29 -2.16 0.91 3.43
N ILE A 30 -3.33 0.72 2.82
CA ILE A 30 -4.60 1.20 3.33
C ILE A 30 -5.29 0.04 4.03
N TYR A 31 -5.73 0.25 5.27
CA TYR A 31 -6.56 -0.73 5.97
C TYR A 31 -7.99 -0.67 5.42
N GLU A 32 -8.48 -1.80 4.92
CA GLU A 32 -9.83 -1.91 4.37
C GLU A 32 -10.73 -2.70 5.34
N GLU A 33 -11.96 -2.21 5.57
CA GLU A 33 -12.95 -3.00 6.32
C GLU A 33 -13.35 -4.21 5.50
N ASN A 34 -13.40 -5.36 6.15
CA ASN A 34 -14.26 -6.44 5.70
C ASN A 34 -15.13 -6.87 6.88
N MET A 35 -16.38 -7.25 6.58
CA MET A 35 -17.27 -7.95 7.51
C MET A 35 -16.73 -9.33 7.94
N SER A 36 -15.59 -9.77 7.43
CA SER A 36 -14.92 -11.02 7.79
C SER A 36 -13.87 -10.85 8.89
N VAL A 37 -13.36 -11.97 9.41
CA VAL A 37 -12.26 -12.03 10.39
C VAL A 37 -10.91 -11.61 9.78
N ASP A 38 -10.87 -11.40 8.47
CA ASP A 38 -9.63 -11.16 7.74
C ASP A 38 -9.17 -9.71 7.86
N PHE A 39 -7.86 -9.55 7.96
CA PHE A 39 -7.23 -8.25 7.87
C PHE A 39 -6.95 -7.97 6.39
N VAL A 40 -7.76 -7.11 5.78
CA VAL A 40 -7.69 -6.77 4.36
C VAL A 40 -6.95 -5.44 4.22
N GLN A 41 -6.08 -5.37 3.21
CA GLN A 41 -5.27 -4.19 2.96
C GLN A 41 -5.06 -3.98 1.46
N THR A 42 -4.99 -2.72 1.06
CA THR A 42 -4.58 -2.32 -0.30
C THR A 42 -3.12 -1.87 -0.24
N ASP A 43 -2.23 -2.48 -1.03
CA ASP A 43 -0.82 -2.10 -1.12
C ASP A 43 -0.64 -0.98 -2.13
N LEU A 44 -0.12 0.17 -1.70
CA LEU A 44 0.08 1.35 -2.54
C LEU A 44 1.40 1.32 -3.33
N LEU A 45 2.26 0.33 -3.07
CA LEU A 45 3.58 0.19 -3.70
C LEU A 45 3.71 -1.11 -4.50
N GLY A 46 2.99 -2.15 -4.10
CA GLY A 46 3.33 -3.55 -4.38
C GLY A 46 2.46 -4.32 -5.37
N PHE A 47 1.61 -3.66 -6.18
CA PHE A 47 0.85 -4.35 -7.24
C PHE A 47 1.03 -3.70 -8.63
N PRO A 48 2.25 -3.76 -9.21
CA PRO A 48 2.42 -3.38 -10.60
C PRO A 48 1.80 -4.44 -11.52
N GLN A 49 0.78 -4.06 -12.28
CA GLN A 49 0.12 -4.92 -13.26
C GLN A 49 0.61 -4.65 -14.67
N HIS A 50 0.65 -5.73 -15.46
CA HIS A 50 0.76 -5.65 -16.91
C HIS A 50 -0.57 -6.11 -17.52
N LYS A 51 -1.15 -5.28 -18.38
CA LYS A 51 -2.25 -5.67 -19.26
C LYS A 51 -1.66 -6.22 -20.56
N ASP A 52 -1.99 -7.46 -20.91
CA ASP A 52 -1.66 -7.98 -22.24
C ASP A 52 -2.45 -7.24 -23.33
N SER A 53 -2.12 -7.47 -24.61
CA SER A 53 -2.80 -6.85 -25.75
C SER A 53 -4.29 -7.23 -25.89
N ARG A 54 -4.78 -8.13 -25.02
CA ARG A 54 -6.17 -8.57 -24.93
C ARG A 54 -6.84 -8.09 -23.64
N GLY A 55 -6.14 -7.29 -22.82
CA GLY A 55 -6.62 -6.75 -21.55
C GLY A 55 -6.57 -7.73 -20.39
N HIS A 56 -5.94 -8.91 -20.52
CA HIS A 56 -5.76 -9.82 -19.40
C HIS A 56 -4.68 -9.32 -18.45
N GLN A 57 -5.02 -9.27 -17.17
CA GLN A 57 -4.09 -8.99 -16.08
C GLN A 57 -3.28 -10.26 -15.77
N GLY A 58 -1.96 -10.16 -15.90
CA GLY A 58 -1.02 -11.19 -15.45
C GLY A 58 -0.30 -10.77 -14.17
N MET A 59 0.14 -11.74 -13.37
CA MET A 59 1.03 -11.45 -12.23
C MET A 59 2.38 -10.89 -12.71
N GLU A 60 3.00 -10.13 -11.82
CA GLU A 60 4.26 -9.40 -11.97
C GLU A 60 5.36 -10.19 -12.69
N ASP A 61 5.68 -9.79 -13.92
CA ASP A 61 6.92 -10.19 -14.57
C ASP A 61 7.81 -8.96 -14.76
N PHE A 62 8.58 -8.64 -13.73
CA PHE A 62 9.55 -7.54 -13.75
C PHE A 62 10.65 -7.73 -14.81
N SER A 63 10.79 -8.92 -15.42
CA SER A 63 11.66 -9.10 -16.58
C SER A 63 11.16 -8.31 -17.79
N LEU A 64 9.85 -8.07 -17.90
CA LEU A 64 9.24 -7.30 -18.98
C LEU A 64 9.59 -5.81 -18.93
N VAL A 65 9.81 -5.25 -17.73
CA VAL A 65 10.25 -3.85 -17.55
C VAL A 65 11.63 -3.64 -18.15
N LYS A 66 12.53 -4.62 -17.99
CA LYS A 66 13.87 -4.58 -18.61
C LYS A 66 13.81 -4.54 -20.14
N HIS A 67 12.68 -4.94 -20.73
CA HIS A 67 12.43 -4.91 -22.16
C HIS A 67 11.59 -3.70 -22.61
N GLY A 68 11.45 -2.67 -21.76
CA GLY A 68 10.80 -1.42 -22.10
C GLY A 68 9.27 -1.45 -22.02
N LYS A 69 8.70 -2.46 -21.36
CA LYS A 69 7.27 -2.43 -21.04
C LYS A 69 7.01 -1.63 -19.77
N GLU A 70 5.99 -0.80 -19.80
CA GLU A 70 5.50 -0.08 -18.64
C GLU A 70 4.66 -1.03 -17.77
N LEU A 71 4.79 -0.88 -16.45
CA LEU A 71 3.89 -1.49 -15.48
C LEU A 71 3.03 -0.38 -14.88
N GLU A 72 1.73 -0.62 -14.81
CA GLU A 72 0.79 0.28 -14.14
C GLU A 72 0.72 -0.10 -12.66
N ILE A 73 0.76 0.88 -11.75
CA ILE A 73 0.48 0.61 -10.34
C ILE A 73 -1.04 0.44 -10.20
N ASP A 74 -1.48 -0.72 -9.69
CA ASP A 74 -2.89 -0.95 -9.36
C ASP A 74 -3.18 -0.53 -7.91
N LEU A 75 -3.91 0.57 -7.76
CA LEU A 75 -4.33 1.10 -6.46
C LEU A 75 -5.71 0.60 -5.99
N ASP A 76 -6.39 -0.20 -6.81
CA ASP A 76 -7.71 -0.77 -6.51
C ASP A 76 -7.62 -2.26 -6.11
N CYS A 77 -6.41 -2.79 -5.97
CA CYS A 77 -6.17 -4.18 -5.58
C CYS A 77 -6.03 -4.35 -4.07
N SER A 78 -6.99 -5.03 -3.45
CA SER A 78 -6.89 -5.43 -2.04
C SER A 78 -6.42 -6.88 -1.89
N SER A 79 -5.65 -7.12 -0.83
CA SER A 79 -5.12 -8.43 -0.46
C SER A 79 -5.47 -8.77 0.98
N ARG A 80 -5.52 -10.07 1.29
CA ARG A 80 -5.71 -10.57 2.66
C ARG A 80 -4.35 -10.76 3.31
N GLU A 81 -4.14 -10.19 4.48
CA GLU A 81 -3.00 -10.53 5.31
C GLU A 81 -3.22 -11.92 5.93
N GLY A 82 -2.46 -12.91 5.46
CA GLY A 82 -2.63 -14.32 5.86
C GLY A 82 -2.12 -14.67 7.27
N PHE A 83 -1.44 -13.76 7.96
CA PHE A 83 -0.87 -14.02 9.29
C PHE A 83 -1.78 -13.46 10.38
N TYR A 84 -2.29 -14.31 11.26
CA TYR A 84 -3.10 -13.95 12.43
C TYR A 84 -2.21 -13.73 13.66
N ASP A 85 -1.22 -12.86 13.55
CA ASP A 85 -0.35 -12.51 14.67
C ASP A 85 -0.79 -11.19 15.29
N ASP A 86 -1.44 -11.26 16.45
CA ASP A 86 -1.88 -10.08 17.20
C ASP A 86 -0.71 -9.30 17.84
N SER A 87 0.49 -9.89 17.92
CA SER A 87 1.69 -9.21 18.42
C SER A 87 2.37 -8.34 17.36
N ARG A 88 1.94 -8.46 16.09
CA ARG A 88 2.47 -7.68 14.98
C ARG A 88 2.21 -6.19 15.19
N LEU A 89 3.25 -5.39 14.99
CA LEU A 89 3.19 -3.94 15.12
C LEU A 89 3.02 -3.28 13.75
N TYR A 90 2.27 -2.18 13.75
CA TYR A 90 1.95 -1.38 12.59
C TYR A 90 2.21 0.09 12.90
N ALA A 91 2.88 0.77 11.97
CA ALA A 91 3.06 2.21 12.00
C ALA A 91 1.87 2.87 11.29
N VAL A 92 0.98 3.49 12.05
CA VAL A 92 -0.23 4.15 11.55
C VAL A 92 0.03 5.64 11.43
N TYR A 93 -0.15 6.15 10.22
CA TYR A 93 0.14 7.54 9.91
C TYR A 93 -1.04 8.43 10.28
N GLU A 94 -0.75 9.57 10.90
CA GLU A 94 -1.77 10.54 11.27
C GLU A 94 -1.89 11.63 10.20
N LYS A 95 -2.96 12.43 10.27
CA LYS A 95 -3.23 13.52 9.32
C LYS A 95 -1.99 14.37 8.98
N GLY A 96 -1.20 14.74 9.98
CA GLY A 96 0.01 15.54 9.78
C GLY A 96 1.10 14.82 8.98
N ASP A 97 1.22 13.51 9.11
CA ASP A 97 2.17 12.70 8.36
C ASP A 97 1.72 12.55 6.90
N LEU A 98 0.41 12.33 6.68
CA LEU A 98 -0.18 12.25 5.34
C LEU A 98 0.05 13.55 4.55
N LEU A 99 -0.18 14.71 5.18
CA LEU A 99 0.06 16.00 4.53
C LEU A 99 1.53 16.18 4.12
N LYS A 100 2.48 15.76 4.96
CA LYS A 100 3.91 15.82 4.63
C LYS A 100 4.25 14.90 3.45
N LEU A 101 3.69 13.68 3.43
CA LEU A 101 3.89 12.72 2.36
C LEU A 101 3.32 13.25 1.03
N ILE A 102 2.08 13.73 1.03
CA ILE A 102 1.41 14.31 -0.14
C ILE A 102 2.23 15.48 -0.70
N ASN A 103 2.64 16.42 0.16
CA ASN A 103 3.44 17.56 -0.27
C ASN A 103 4.76 17.12 -0.91
N LYS A 104 5.42 16.09 -0.35
CA LYS A 104 6.68 15.61 -0.91
C LYS A 104 6.48 14.91 -2.26
N LEU A 105 5.43 14.10 -2.40
CA LEU A 105 5.10 13.45 -3.68
C LEU A 105 4.72 14.47 -4.75
N GLN A 106 3.92 15.48 -4.40
CA GLN A 106 3.56 16.57 -5.31
C GLN A 106 4.78 17.37 -5.74
N GLN A 107 5.69 17.69 -4.81
CA GLN A 107 6.93 18.37 -5.15
C GLN A 107 7.76 17.57 -6.15
N ILE A 108 7.95 16.26 -5.91
CA ILE A 108 8.68 15.38 -6.83
C ILE A 108 7.98 15.33 -8.20
N TYR A 109 6.64 15.24 -8.20
CA TYR A 109 5.87 15.22 -9.43
C TYR A 109 6.10 16.49 -10.26
N ILE A 110 6.04 17.66 -9.62
CA ILE A 110 6.22 18.95 -10.28
C ILE A 110 7.65 19.09 -10.82
N GLU A 111 8.66 18.77 -10.01
CA GLU A 111 10.08 18.91 -10.36
C GLU A 111 10.50 18.04 -11.56
N ASN A 112 9.80 16.92 -11.80
CA ASN A 112 10.21 15.94 -12.80
C ASN A 112 9.26 15.81 -14.00
N TYR A 113 7.99 16.26 -13.90
CA TYR A 113 6.97 15.93 -14.89
C TYR A 113 6.06 17.09 -15.32
N THR A 114 6.19 18.29 -14.75
CA THR A 114 5.56 19.50 -15.30
C THR A 114 6.61 20.34 -16.01
N GLU A 115 6.37 20.66 -17.28
CA GLU A 115 7.15 21.61 -18.11
C GLU A 115 7.02 23.05 -17.61
#